data_AF-A0A4Y9ZH51-F1
#
_entry.id   AF-A0A4Y9ZH51-F1
#
_cell.length_a   1.000
_cell.length_b   1.000
_cell.length_c   1.000
_cell.angle_alpha   90.00
_cell.angle_beta   90.00
_cell.angle_gamma   90.00
#
_symmetry.space_group_name_H-M   'P 1'
#
loop_
_entity.id
_entity.type
_entity.pdbx_description
1 polymer ?
#
loop_
_entity_poly.entity_id
_entity_poly.type
_entity_poly.pdbx_seq_one_letter_code
_entity_poly.pdbx_strand_id
1 'polypeptide(L)'
;HWEDEWIETAENLVREEYAHHYEHENDAVESEINDAVPQTADNTFDFGDISVGNEAERISELEEYLHSPVEKVKDPVQWWFSKRHVYPKLSRMALDYLSIPAALVKDLMAWKPKDRDNKKNTPDSLLALEFDDHHETLKRDYKGKSRDVAKLMEPYNSGNYDFLVDRSGGRHHAVMEFTLVNKKPKKGAFAAVSTNTISFEDDSEQYWLGAPHRLRRWVTAVRVEHELKAVRMIQRLLRARIPSLDDSDRDSADDENFDDEEHSYDDEDSDEGRHSDESERSDNDEDSDHEEAEGIEPSSITLYAWTYEDSPESESVRFSAVVPSDLDKLKVWKPKDKENVDGLPELLDLDLAEHEFIEEDVEGRSRDIAELFQPFIENEKKFWLRADGKPDFALLEVTVSKDQPEDNPFVAVDIASAYYHCSKRSTSHFKAKDTGQEHYLQKQDFCYITDVQVNRDAATAKMAQRQAHKEKPRQPRVKK
;
A
#
# COMPACT_ATOMS: atom_id res chain seq x y z
N HIS A 1 -20.65 18.29 -27.21
CA HIS A 1 -19.34 18.81 -27.59
C HIS A 1 -18.59 19.06 -26.29
N TRP A 2 -17.54 18.28 -26.06
CA TRP A 2 -16.58 18.55 -24.98
C TRP A 2 -15.68 19.70 -25.45
N GLU A 3 -15.04 20.42 -24.54
CA GLU A 3 -14.10 21.48 -24.90
C GLU A 3 -12.79 20.84 -25.35
N ASP A 4 -12.08 21.45 -26.30
CA ASP A 4 -10.92 20.83 -26.94
C ASP A 4 -9.80 20.49 -25.94
N GLU A 5 -9.62 21.33 -24.91
CA GLU A 5 -8.67 21.08 -23.80
C GLU A 5 -8.98 19.78 -23.04
N TRP A 6 -10.26 19.41 -22.89
CA TRP A 6 -10.64 18.14 -22.23
C TRP A 6 -10.35 16.93 -23.11
N ILE A 7 -10.47 17.09 -24.42
CA ILE A 7 -10.15 16.02 -25.37
C ILE A 7 -8.65 15.77 -25.36
N GLU A 8 -7.84 16.83 -25.43
CA GLU A 8 -6.39 16.76 -25.36
C GLU A 8 -5.91 16.17 -24.02
N THR A 9 -6.47 16.62 -22.90
CA THR A 9 -6.14 16.07 -21.58
C THR A 9 -6.48 14.58 -21.48
N ALA A 10 -7.66 14.17 -21.96
CA ALA A 10 -8.07 12.77 -21.93
C ALA A 10 -7.19 11.91 -22.85
N GLU A 11 -6.80 12.42 -24.02
CA GLU A 11 -5.87 11.74 -24.91
C GLU A 11 -4.50 11.55 -24.25
N ASN A 12 -3.96 12.58 -23.59
CA ASN A 12 -2.68 12.48 -22.88
C ASN A 12 -2.73 11.44 -21.75
N LEU A 13 -3.78 11.46 -20.92
CA LEU A 13 -3.94 10.47 -19.84
C LEU A 13 -4.05 9.03 -20.37
N VAL A 14 -4.76 8.82 -21.47
CA VAL A 14 -4.87 7.49 -22.10
C VAL A 14 -3.51 7.06 -22.68
N ARG A 15 -2.74 7.98 -23.25
CA ARG A 15 -1.40 7.71 -23.76
C ARG A 15 -0.41 7.36 -22.66
N GLU A 16 -0.40 8.14 -21.58
CA GLU A 16 0.42 7.88 -20.39
C GLU A 16 0.09 6.53 -19.77
N GLU A 17 -1.20 6.24 -19.56
CA GLU A 17 -1.64 4.96 -18.98
C GLU A 17 -1.27 3.77 -19.89
N TYR A 18 -1.46 3.91 -21.21
CA TYR A 18 -1.10 2.87 -22.16
C TYR A 18 0.40 2.59 -22.16
N ALA A 19 1.22 3.64 -22.23
CA ALA A 19 2.67 3.52 -22.18
C ALA A 19 3.13 2.89 -20.87
N HIS A 20 2.59 3.35 -19.74
CA HIS A 20 3.02 2.90 -18.42
C HIS A 20 2.63 1.45 -18.11
N HIS A 21 1.40 1.03 -18.46
CA HIS A 21 0.86 -0.24 -17.98
C HIS A 21 0.66 -1.32 -19.06
N TYR A 22 0.60 -0.96 -20.34
CA TYR A 22 0.21 -1.90 -21.40
C TYR A 22 1.26 -2.06 -22.50
N GLU A 23 2.09 -1.05 -22.74
CA GLU A 23 3.09 -1.07 -23.81
C GLU A 23 4.25 -2.05 -23.52
N HIS A 24 4.63 -2.23 -22.24
CA HIS A 24 5.82 -3.00 -21.85
C HIS A 24 5.56 -4.46 -21.42
N GLU A 25 4.32 -4.89 -21.18
CA GLU A 25 4.02 -6.16 -20.49
C GLU A 25 4.31 -7.46 -21.30
N ASN A 26 4.54 -7.43 -22.62
CA ASN A 26 4.56 -8.66 -23.45
C ASN A 26 5.84 -8.96 -24.24
N ASP A 27 6.86 -8.09 -24.20
CA ASP A 27 8.07 -8.32 -25.00
C ASP A 27 8.96 -9.46 -24.42
N ALA A 28 8.67 -9.91 -23.19
CA ALA A 28 9.39 -10.99 -22.52
C ALA A 28 8.88 -12.42 -22.83
N VAL A 29 7.65 -12.59 -23.36
CA VAL A 29 7.01 -13.92 -23.43
C VAL A 29 7.12 -14.59 -24.81
N GLU A 30 7.42 -13.84 -25.88
CA GLU A 30 7.56 -14.42 -27.23
C GLU A 30 8.99 -14.85 -27.61
N SER A 31 10.01 -14.59 -26.78
CA SER A 31 11.40 -14.99 -27.07
C SER A 31 11.69 -16.48 -26.82
N GLU A 32 10.83 -17.22 -26.11
CA GLU A 32 11.11 -18.61 -25.70
C GLU A 32 10.63 -19.72 -26.66
N ILE A 33 10.03 -19.41 -27.82
CA ILE A 33 9.49 -20.45 -28.73
C ILE A 33 10.44 -20.82 -29.90
N ASN A 34 11.56 -20.12 -30.10
CA ASN A 34 12.39 -20.32 -31.31
C ASN A 34 13.74 -21.06 -31.14
N ASP A 35 14.03 -21.69 -30.00
CA ASP A 35 15.28 -22.46 -29.84
C ASP A 35 15.03 -23.96 -29.61
N ALA A 36 14.69 -24.68 -30.69
CA ALA A 36 15.12 -26.08 -30.89
C ALA A 36 14.68 -26.65 -32.26
N VAL A 37 15.39 -26.35 -33.35
CA VAL A 37 15.51 -27.31 -34.49
C VAL A 37 16.94 -27.30 -35.06
N PRO A 38 17.59 -28.47 -35.30
CA PRO A 38 19.01 -28.53 -35.64
C PRO A 38 19.30 -28.20 -37.11
N GLN A 39 20.45 -27.57 -37.31
CA GLN A 39 21.05 -27.30 -38.61
C GLN A 39 21.31 -28.59 -39.41
N THR A 40 20.71 -28.69 -40.59
CA THR A 40 21.26 -29.48 -41.70
C THR A 40 21.36 -28.60 -42.93
N ALA A 41 22.51 -28.70 -43.57
CA ALA A 41 23.02 -27.84 -44.63
C ALA A 41 22.19 -27.84 -45.92
N ASP A 42 22.44 -26.76 -46.67
CA ASP A 42 22.44 -26.66 -48.12
C ASP A 42 21.08 -26.49 -48.82
N ASN A 43 20.74 -25.24 -49.14
CA ASN A 43 20.43 -24.81 -50.52
C ASN A 43 20.22 -23.29 -50.58
N THR A 44 21.17 -22.65 -51.27
CA THR A 44 20.99 -21.57 -52.23
C THR A 44 19.56 -21.05 -52.43
N PHE A 45 19.27 -19.84 -51.94
CA PHE A 45 18.46 -18.85 -52.67
C PHE A 45 18.82 -17.43 -52.20
N ASP A 46 19.58 -16.77 -53.08
CA ASP A 46 19.90 -15.35 -53.08
C ASP A 46 18.66 -14.55 -53.52
N PHE A 47 18.17 -13.69 -52.64
CA PHE A 47 17.49 -12.46 -53.02
C PHE A 47 18.12 -11.34 -52.19
N GLY A 48 19.19 -10.78 -52.74
CA GLY A 48 19.59 -9.43 -52.39
C GLY A 48 18.43 -8.44 -52.50
N ASP A 49 18.49 -7.48 -51.58
CA ASP A 49 18.27 -6.06 -51.85
C ASP A 49 16.83 -5.59 -52.00
N ILE A 50 16.13 -5.37 -50.87
CA ILE A 50 15.16 -4.26 -50.75
C ILE A 50 15.27 -3.57 -49.37
N SER A 51 15.77 -2.34 -49.44
CA SER A 51 15.59 -1.17 -48.56
C SER A 51 16.24 -1.11 -47.17
N VAL A 52 17.40 -0.46 -47.17
CA VAL A 52 17.63 0.69 -46.28
C VAL A 52 16.53 1.74 -46.51
N GLY A 53 15.89 2.23 -45.45
CA GLY A 53 15.01 3.40 -45.51
C GLY A 53 13.99 3.48 -44.38
N ASN A 54 14.27 4.36 -43.42
CA ASN A 54 13.47 4.78 -42.27
C ASN A 54 13.39 3.77 -41.12
N GLU A 55 14.02 4.13 -40.00
CA GLU A 55 13.34 4.09 -38.70
C GLU A 55 12.05 4.90 -38.84
N ALA A 56 11.03 4.31 -39.47
CA ALA A 56 9.68 4.71 -39.19
C ALA A 56 9.53 4.39 -37.71
N GLU A 57 9.40 5.43 -36.87
CA GLU A 57 8.97 5.31 -35.48
C GLU A 57 8.01 4.13 -35.41
N ARG A 58 8.32 3.10 -34.60
CA ARG A 58 7.37 2.01 -34.38
C ARG A 58 6.16 2.66 -33.71
N ILE A 59 5.18 3.01 -34.53
CA ILE A 59 3.92 3.58 -34.11
C ILE A 59 3.32 2.57 -33.13
N SER A 60 3.10 2.98 -31.88
CA SER A 60 2.51 2.10 -30.85
C SER A 60 1.14 1.60 -31.30
N GLU A 61 0.67 0.45 -30.79
CA GLU A 61 -0.67 -0.07 -31.18
C GLU A 61 -1.77 0.98 -30.95
N LEU A 62 -1.62 1.77 -29.87
CA LEU A 62 -2.51 2.89 -29.56
C LEU A 62 -2.50 3.93 -30.68
N GLU A 63 -1.33 4.35 -31.13
CA GLU A 63 -1.23 5.32 -32.22
C GLU A 63 -1.73 4.75 -33.54
N GLU A 64 -1.45 3.48 -33.85
CA GLU A 64 -1.97 2.82 -35.04
C GLU A 64 -3.51 2.80 -35.03
N TYR A 65 -4.11 2.52 -33.87
CA TYR A 65 -5.56 2.56 -33.70
C TYR A 65 -6.14 3.98 -33.80
N LEU A 66 -5.49 4.99 -33.22
CA LEU A 66 -5.94 6.39 -33.28
C LEU A 66 -5.86 6.97 -34.70
N HIS A 67 -4.88 6.54 -35.50
CA HIS A 67 -4.77 6.92 -36.91
C HIS A 67 -5.72 6.13 -37.83
N SER A 68 -6.29 5.02 -37.34
CA SER A 68 -7.21 4.19 -38.10
C SER A 68 -8.59 4.85 -38.25
N PRO A 69 -9.30 4.65 -39.38
CA PRO A 69 -10.64 5.19 -39.55
C PRO A 69 -11.61 4.70 -38.47
N VAL A 70 -12.45 5.61 -37.94
CA VAL A 70 -13.45 5.27 -36.90
C VAL A 70 -14.44 4.22 -37.39
N GLU A 71 -14.39 3.02 -36.80
CA GLU A 71 -15.34 1.94 -37.06
C GLU A 71 -16.59 2.08 -36.18
N LYS A 72 -17.78 2.03 -36.81
CA LYS A 72 -19.05 1.98 -36.08
C LYS A 72 -19.35 0.55 -35.65
N VAL A 73 -19.02 0.24 -34.40
CA VAL A 73 -19.17 -1.09 -33.83
C VAL A 73 -20.44 -1.17 -32.97
N LYS A 74 -21.21 -2.24 -33.13
CA LYS A 74 -22.43 -2.48 -32.34
C LYS A 74 -22.14 -3.01 -30.93
N ASP A 75 -21.11 -3.83 -30.80
CA ASP A 75 -20.67 -4.45 -29.54
C ASP A 75 -19.14 -4.25 -29.40
N PRO A 76 -18.70 -3.19 -28.68
CA PRO A 76 -17.28 -2.85 -28.59
C PRO A 76 -16.48 -3.90 -27.82
N VAL A 77 -17.08 -4.58 -26.84
CA VAL A 77 -16.41 -5.64 -26.06
C VAL A 77 -16.08 -6.82 -26.97
N GLN A 78 -17.07 -7.28 -27.76
CA GLN A 78 -16.86 -8.40 -28.69
C GLN A 78 -15.87 -8.03 -29.81
N TRP A 79 -15.86 -6.76 -30.24
CA TRP A 79 -14.92 -6.28 -31.26
C TRP A 79 -13.48 -6.28 -30.74
N TRP A 80 -13.21 -5.70 -29.57
CA TRP A 80 -11.88 -5.71 -28.96
C TRP A 80 -11.41 -7.13 -28.66
N PHE A 81 -12.31 -8.00 -28.19
CA PHE A 81 -12.00 -9.41 -28.01
C PHE A 81 -11.59 -10.10 -29.32
N SER A 82 -12.25 -9.78 -30.44
CA SER A 82 -11.88 -10.31 -31.76
C SER A 82 -10.56 -9.75 -32.27
N LYS A 83 -10.21 -8.51 -31.89
CA LYS A 83 -9.00 -7.79 -32.34
C LYS A 83 -7.77 -8.05 -31.48
N ARG A 84 -7.86 -8.89 -30.44
CA ARG A 84 -6.72 -9.27 -29.58
C ARG A 84 -5.48 -9.81 -30.30
N HIS A 85 -5.62 -10.31 -31.52
CA HIS A 85 -4.49 -10.78 -32.34
C HIS A 85 -3.87 -9.69 -33.21
N VAL A 86 -4.59 -8.58 -33.40
CA VAL A 86 -4.14 -7.39 -34.15
C VAL A 86 -3.56 -6.37 -33.18
N TYR A 87 -4.21 -6.21 -32.01
CA TYR A 87 -3.85 -5.25 -30.97
C TYR A 87 -3.76 -5.96 -29.61
N PRO A 88 -2.77 -6.83 -29.37
CA PRO A 88 -2.69 -7.62 -28.15
C PRO A 88 -2.61 -6.78 -26.88
N LYS A 89 -1.89 -5.66 -26.90
CA LYS A 89 -1.72 -4.78 -25.73
C LYS A 89 -2.92 -3.84 -25.58
N LEU A 90 -3.32 -3.18 -26.67
CA LEU A 90 -4.41 -2.21 -26.63
C LEU A 90 -5.78 -2.86 -26.43
N SER A 91 -6.01 -4.08 -26.92
CA SER A 91 -7.27 -4.79 -26.67
C SER A 91 -7.46 -5.12 -25.19
N ARG A 92 -6.37 -5.37 -24.45
CA ARG A 92 -6.43 -5.60 -23.00
C ARG A 92 -6.83 -4.32 -22.28
N MET A 93 -6.14 -3.21 -22.54
CA MET A 93 -6.53 -1.90 -22.02
C MET A 93 -8.00 -1.59 -22.32
N ALA A 94 -8.42 -1.72 -23.58
CA ALA A 94 -9.78 -1.42 -23.98
C ALA A 94 -10.82 -2.31 -23.27
N LEU A 95 -10.53 -3.60 -23.09
CA LEU A 95 -11.42 -4.51 -22.36
C LEU A 95 -11.50 -4.17 -20.86
N ASP A 96 -10.37 -3.80 -20.25
CA ASP A 96 -10.32 -3.38 -18.84
C ASP A 96 -11.21 -2.14 -18.64
N TYR A 97 -11.08 -1.11 -19.50
CA TYR A 97 -11.95 0.07 -19.45
C TYR A 97 -13.42 -0.22 -19.78
N LEU A 98 -13.71 -1.05 -20.78
CA LEU A 98 -15.08 -1.39 -21.17
C LEU A 98 -15.78 -2.31 -20.16
N SER A 99 -15.01 -3.00 -19.31
CA SER A 99 -15.54 -3.80 -18.21
C SER A 99 -16.06 -2.93 -17.05
N ILE A 100 -15.61 -1.66 -16.97
CA ILE A 100 -16.07 -0.73 -15.95
C ILE A 100 -17.56 -0.42 -16.21
N PRO A 101 -18.45 -0.69 -15.25
CA PRO A 101 -19.87 -0.39 -15.44
C PRO A 101 -20.09 1.10 -15.74
N ALA A 102 -20.62 1.41 -16.92
CA ALA A 102 -20.84 2.79 -17.37
C ALA A 102 -21.71 3.64 -16.41
N ALA A 103 -22.55 2.98 -15.60
CA ALA A 103 -23.31 3.63 -14.54
C ALA A 103 -22.41 4.24 -13.45
N LEU A 104 -21.33 3.55 -13.06
CA LEU A 104 -20.39 4.01 -12.04
C LEU A 104 -19.64 5.26 -12.52
N VAL A 105 -19.06 5.20 -13.72
CA VAL A 105 -18.25 6.29 -14.29
C VAL A 105 -19.10 7.51 -14.58
N LYS A 106 -20.31 7.33 -15.13
CA LYS A 106 -21.21 8.44 -15.43
C LYS A 106 -21.61 9.21 -14.17
N ASP A 107 -21.90 8.51 -13.08
CA ASP A 107 -22.30 9.14 -11.82
C ASP A 107 -21.09 9.81 -11.13
N LEU A 108 -19.90 9.20 -11.21
CA LEU A 108 -18.66 9.77 -10.67
C LEU A 108 -18.21 11.03 -11.44
N MET A 109 -18.29 11.01 -12.77
CA MET A 109 -17.82 12.11 -13.65
C MET A 109 -18.79 13.29 -13.70
N ALA A 110 -20.09 13.07 -13.46
CA ALA A 110 -21.08 14.15 -13.35
C ALA A 110 -20.94 14.94 -12.03
N TRP A 111 -20.16 14.43 -11.07
CA TRP A 111 -19.94 15.07 -9.79
C TRP A 111 -18.86 16.15 -9.90
N LYS A 112 -19.29 17.42 -9.75
CA LYS A 112 -18.39 18.55 -9.53
C LYS A 112 -18.68 19.12 -8.13
N PRO A 113 -17.75 19.03 -7.17
CA PRO A 113 -17.89 19.74 -5.91
C PRO A 113 -17.76 21.23 -6.21
N LYS A 114 -18.91 21.92 -6.29
CA LYS A 114 -18.97 23.37 -6.36
C LYS A 114 -19.16 23.85 -4.94
N ASP A 115 -18.07 24.26 -4.29
CA ASP A 115 -18.01 24.75 -2.90
C ASP A 115 -18.09 23.67 -1.81
N ARG A 116 -17.23 23.81 -0.78
CA ARG A 116 -17.16 22.94 0.42
C ARG A 116 -18.53 22.75 1.11
N ASP A 117 -19.48 23.66 0.89
CA ASP A 117 -20.80 23.67 1.54
C ASP A 117 -21.99 23.24 0.66
N ASN A 118 -21.79 22.98 -0.64
CA ASN A 118 -22.92 22.76 -1.55
C ASN A 118 -23.34 21.29 -1.65
N LYS A 119 -24.13 20.89 -0.65
CA LYS A 119 -24.67 19.56 -0.32
C LYS A 119 -25.54 18.85 -1.39
N LYS A 120 -25.68 19.39 -2.60
CA LYS A 120 -26.72 18.94 -3.54
C LYS A 120 -26.29 17.95 -4.64
N ASN A 121 -25.01 17.61 -4.73
CA ASN A 121 -24.49 16.91 -5.91
C ASN A 121 -23.76 15.59 -5.63
N THR A 122 -23.70 15.07 -4.40
CA THR A 122 -23.06 13.77 -4.15
C THR A 122 -23.74 12.68 -4.99
N PRO A 123 -23.00 11.92 -5.81
CA PRO A 123 -23.61 10.96 -6.71
C PRO A 123 -24.26 9.82 -5.92
N ASP A 124 -25.46 9.41 -6.35
CA ASP A 124 -26.24 8.29 -5.76
C ASP A 124 -25.48 6.94 -5.79
N SER A 125 -24.35 6.85 -6.48
CA SER A 125 -23.48 5.68 -6.59
C SER A 125 -22.47 5.53 -5.44
N LEU A 126 -22.18 6.61 -4.70
CA LEU A 126 -21.30 6.62 -3.53
C LEU A 126 -22.15 6.83 -2.27
N LEU A 127 -22.79 5.74 -1.81
CA LEU A 127 -23.64 5.76 -0.62
C LEU A 127 -22.96 4.99 0.50
N ALA A 128 -22.84 5.61 1.67
CA ALA A 128 -22.62 4.86 2.89
C ALA A 128 -23.92 4.09 3.18
N LEU A 129 -23.82 2.76 3.17
CA LEU A 129 -24.93 1.87 3.51
C LEU A 129 -24.83 1.50 4.98
N GLU A 130 -25.70 2.10 5.78
CA GLU A 130 -25.85 1.77 7.17
C GLU A 130 -27.02 0.79 7.31
N PHE A 131 -26.77 -0.39 7.91
CA PHE A 131 -27.87 -1.27 8.29
C PHE A 131 -28.60 -0.65 9.47
N ASP A 132 -29.93 -0.65 9.43
CA ASP A 132 -30.80 -0.09 10.49
C ASP A 132 -30.31 -0.59 11.86
N ASP A 133 -30.15 0.30 12.85
CA ASP A 133 -29.53 0.13 14.19
C ASP A 133 -29.96 -1.15 14.94
N HIS A 134 -31.06 -1.75 14.50
CA HIS A 134 -31.60 -2.99 15.03
C HIS A 134 -30.73 -4.18 14.63
N HIS A 135 -29.99 -4.10 13.53
CA HIS A 135 -29.06 -5.13 13.06
C HIS A 135 -27.74 -5.10 13.85
N GLU A 136 -27.78 -5.43 15.14
CA GLU A 136 -26.57 -5.60 15.97
C GLU A 136 -25.62 -6.66 15.38
N THR A 137 -26.16 -7.61 14.61
CA THR A 137 -25.39 -8.58 13.84
C THR A 137 -26.04 -8.84 12.48
N LEU A 138 -25.25 -8.98 11.42
CA LEU A 138 -25.69 -9.41 10.09
C LEU A 138 -26.04 -10.91 10.00
N LYS A 139 -26.33 -11.54 11.15
CA LYS A 139 -26.57 -12.98 11.29
C LYS A 139 -28.02 -13.32 11.59
N ARG A 140 -28.84 -12.35 11.98
CA ARG A 140 -30.22 -12.57 12.40
C ARG A 140 -31.18 -11.63 11.68
N ASP A 141 -32.33 -12.18 11.34
CA ASP A 141 -33.43 -11.40 10.79
C ASP A 141 -34.14 -10.63 11.90
N TYR A 142 -34.51 -9.39 11.58
CA TYR A 142 -35.34 -8.55 12.41
C TYR A 142 -36.72 -8.45 11.79
N LYS A 143 -37.74 -8.76 12.59
CA LYS A 143 -39.13 -8.87 12.14
C LYS A 143 -39.55 -7.61 11.40
N GLY A 144 -39.81 -7.77 10.10
CA GLY A 144 -40.30 -6.70 9.26
C GLY A 144 -39.21 -5.81 8.62
N LYS A 145 -37.94 -5.94 9.05
CA LYS A 145 -36.78 -5.17 8.56
C LYS A 145 -35.83 -6.01 7.72
N SER A 146 -35.91 -7.32 7.84
CA SER A 146 -35.08 -8.23 7.08
C SER A 146 -35.72 -9.60 6.93
N ARG A 147 -35.19 -10.38 5.99
CA ARG A 147 -35.45 -11.81 5.82
C ARG A 147 -34.22 -12.46 5.21
N ASP A 148 -33.81 -13.59 5.75
CA ASP A 148 -32.65 -14.38 5.35
C ASP A 148 -31.36 -13.53 5.20
N VAL A 149 -31.07 -12.59 6.12
CA VAL A 149 -29.86 -11.74 6.03
C VAL A 149 -28.58 -12.55 5.99
N ALA A 150 -28.52 -13.66 6.74
CA ALA A 150 -27.37 -14.56 6.70
C ALA A 150 -27.11 -15.11 5.28
N LYS A 151 -28.18 -15.36 4.51
CA LYS A 151 -28.11 -15.79 3.11
C LYS A 151 -27.80 -14.62 2.17
N LEU A 152 -28.37 -13.44 2.43
CA LEU A 152 -28.06 -12.22 1.67
C LEU A 152 -26.57 -11.86 1.77
N MET A 153 -26.03 -11.98 2.97
CA MET A 153 -24.63 -11.77 3.31
C MET A 153 -23.82 -13.07 3.19
N GLU A 154 -24.33 -14.11 2.52
CA GLU A 154 -23.56 -15.35 2.32
C GLU A 154 -22.23 -15.05 1.58
N PRO A 155 -22.19 -14.25 0.49
CA PRO A 155 -20.92 -13.90 -0.16
C PRO A 155 -19.92 -13.20 0.78
N TYR A 156 -20.44 -12.45 1.76
CA TYR A 156 -19.66 -11.81 2.82
C TYR A 156 -19.19 -12.81 3.89
N ASN A 157 -20.11 -13.66 4.37
CA ASN A 157 -19.88 -14.60 5.46
C ASN A 157 -19.14 -15.88 5.03
N SER A 158 -19.16 -16.22 3.74
CA SER A 158 -18.51 -17.43 3.19
C SER A 158 -17.00 -17.26 3.04
N GLY A 159 -16.49 -16.04 3.19
CA GLY A 159 -15.08 -15.72 3.04
C GLY A 159 -14.31 -15.68 4.37
N ASN A 160 -13.04 -16.11 4.33
CA ASN A 160 -12.01 -15.79 5.33
C ASN A 160 -11.59 -14.32 5.17
N TYR A 161 -12.55 -13.40 5.22
CA TYR A 161 -12.28 -11.99 4.99
C TYR A 161 -12.73 -11.24 6.25
N ASP A 162 -11.76 -10.68 6.95
CA ASP A 162 -12.06 -9.64 7.92
C ASP A 162 -12.50 -8.41 7.12
N PHE A 163 -13.52 -7.71 7.60
CA PHE A 163 -14.09 -6.50 6.99
C PHE A 163 -14.45 -5.51 8.11
N LEU A 164 -13.67 -4.45 8.25
CA LEU A 164 -13.90 -3.34 9.17
C LEU A 164 -13.44 -2.05 8.49
N VAL A 165 -14.39 -1.21 8.04
CA VAL A 165 -14.04 0.09 7.48
C VAL A 165 -13.66 1.01 8.64
N ASP A 166 -12.36 1.18 8.85
CA ASP A 166 -11.75 2.17 9.74
C ASP A 166 -11.27 3.39 8.93
N ARG A 167 -11.21 4.56 9.56
CA ARG A 167 -10.78 5.87 9.02
C ARG A 167 -9.39 5.84 8.38
N SER A 168 -8.54 4.92 8.82
CA SER A 168 -7.15 4.82 8.40
C SER A 168 -6.98 4.32 6.95
N GLY A 169 -8.06 3.85 6.30
CA GLY A 169 -7.93 3.21 4.98
C GLY A 169 -7.19 1.87 5.04
N GLY A 170 -7.03 1.30 6.24
CA GLY A 170 -6.54 -0.07 6.45
C GLY A 170 -7.33 -1.06 5.59
N ARG A 171 -6.61 -1.78 4.72
CA ARG A 171 -7.18 -2.47 3.56
C ARG A 171 -8.04 -3.66 3.99
N HIS A 172 -9.32 -3.60 3.64
CA HIS A 172 -10.10 -4.80 3.36
C HIS A 172 -10.27 -4.94 1.84
N HIS A 173 -9.72 -6.02 1.28
CA HIS A 173 -9.61 -6.26 -0.17
C HIS A 173 -10.92 -6.72 -0.82
N ALA A 174 -12.03 -6.06 -0.54
CA ALA A 174 -13.22 -6.28 -1.33
C ALA A 174 -14.15 -5.08 -1.36
N VAL A 175 -14.57 -4.73 -2.57
CA VAL A 175 -15.65 -3.77 -2.81
C VAL A 175 -16.95 -4.57 -2.84
N MET A 176 -17.95 -4.14 -2.07
CA MET A 176 -19.27 -4.77 -2.10
C MET A 176 -20.20 -3.98 -3.01
N GLU A 177 -20.76 -4.65 -4.00
CA GLU A 177 -21.83 -4.15 -4.84
C GLU A 177 -23.18 -4.53 -4.20
N PHE A 178 -24.04 -3.54 -3.96
CA PHE A 178 -25.35 -3.73 -3.35
C PHE A 178 -26.47 -3.42 -4.34
N THR A 179 -27.43 -4.34 -4.49
CA THR A 179 -28.66 -4.05 -5.25
C THR A 179 -29.74 -3.48 -4.32
N LEU A 180 -30.01 -2.17 -4.47
CA LEU A 180 -30.99 -1.43 -3.68
C LEU A 180 -32.36 -1.35 -4.37
N VAL A 181 -33.44 -1.60 -3.62
CA VAL A 181 -34.81 -1.41 -4.10
C VAL A 181 -35.61 -0.49 -3.17
N ASN A 182 -36.50 0.32 -3.77
CA ASN A 182 -37.31 1.29 -3.04
C ASN A 182 -38.53 0.69 -2.33
N LYS A 183 -38.92 -0.54 -2.68
CA LYS A 183 -40.08 -1.24 -2.10
C LYS A 183 -39.64 -2.53 -1.42
N LYS A 184 -40.21 -2.79 -0.24
CA LYS A 184 -39.95 -4.01 0.50
C LYS A 184 -40.23 -5.26 -0.35
N PRO A 185 -39.25 -6.15 -0.53
CA PRO A 185 -39.44 -7.38 -1.31
C PRO A 185 -40.47 -8.32 -0.67
N LYS A 186 -41.39 -8.84 -1.48
CA LYS A 186 -42.37 -9.85 -1.01
C LYS A 186 -41.74 -11.24 -0.85
N LYS A 187 -40.72 -11.57 -1.64
CA LYS A 187 -39.98 -12.85 -1.67
C LYS A 187 -38.47 -12.60 -1.72
N GLY A 188 -37.65 -13.61 -1.39
CA GLY A 188 -36.18 -13.53 -1.39
C GLY A 188 -35.56 -12.91 -0.13
N ALA A 189 -34.24 -12.97 -0.04
CA ALA A 189 -33.49 -12.37 1.07
C ALA A 189 -33.48 -10.84 0.94
N PHE A 190 -33.59 -10.13 2.06
CA PHE A 190 -33.48 -8.67 2.08
C PHE A 190 -33.08 -8.13 3.44
N ALA A 191 -32.51 -6.92 3.45
CA ALA A 191 -32.27 -6.13 4.66
C ALA A 191 -32.62 -4.66 4.42
N ALA A 192 -33.20 -4.00 5.43
CA ALA A 192 -33.44 -2.57 5.42
C ALA A 192 -32.13 -1.83 5.70
N VAL A 193 -31.84 -0.80 4.91
CA VAL A 193 -30.66 0.06 5.04
C VAL A 193 -31.07 1.53 5.00
N SER A 194 -30.36 2.35 5.77
CA SER A 194 -30.25 3.79 5.54
C SER A 194 -29.14 4.03 4.54
N THR A 195 -29.45 4.80 3.50
CA THR A 195 -28.42 5.44 2.69
C THR A 195 -28.16 6.80 3.29
N ASN A 196 -27.04 6.97 3.97
CA ASN A 196 -26.61 8.29 4.41
C ASN A 196 -25.61 8.84 3.38
N THR A 197 -25.55 10.17 3.23
CA THR A 197 -24.38 10.81 2.64
C THR A 197 -23.17 10.42 3.49
N ILE A 198 -22.08 10.05 2.83
CA ILE A 198 -20.83 9.63 3.49
C ILE A 198 -20.46 10.67 4.56
N SER A 199 -20.36 10.23 5.81
CA SER A 199 -19.84 11.02 6.92
C SER A 199 -18.39 10.64 7.15
N PHE A 200 -17.51 11.63 7.25
CA PHE A 200 -16.15 11.45 7.69
C PHE A 200 -16.12 11.81 9.18
N GLU A 201 -15.79 10.85 10.03
CA GLU A 201 -15.45 11.14 11.43
C GLU A 201 -14.04 11.76 11.45
N ASP A 202 -13.69 12.61 12.42
CA ASP A 202 -12.31 12.92 12.81
C ASP A 202 -11.98 12.53 14.26
N ASP A 203 -10.73 12.14 14.53
CA ASP A 203 -10.23 11.69 15.83
C ASP A 203 -10.29 12.84 16.85
N SER A 204 -10.49 14.06 16.34
CA SER A 204 -10.71 15.28 17.11
C SER A 204 -12.16 15.79 17.08
N GLU A 205 -12.93 15.66 15.98
CA GLU A 205 -14.33 16.13 15.90
C GLU A 205 -15.22 15.33 14.92
N GLN A 206 -16.47 15.04 15.33
CA GLN A 206 -17.43 14.28 14.54
C GLN A 206 -18.22 15.21 13.59
N TYR A 207 -17.77 15.37 12.34
CA TYR A 207 -18.42 16.24 11.36
C TYR A 207 -19.53 15.51 10.58
N TRP A 208 -20.78 15.74 10.97
CA TRP A 208 -21.93 15.33 10.18
C TRP A 208 -22.06 16.22 8.94
N LEU A 209 -21.71 15.70 7.77
CA LEU A 209 -22.06 16.29 6.47
C LEU A 209 -23.58 16.11 6.18
N GLY A 210 -24.43 16.71 7.02
CA GLY A 210 -25.86 16.87 6.77
C GLY A 210 -26.82 16.33 7.84
N ALA A 211 -28.09 16.73 7.72
CA ALA A 211 -29.19 16.11 8.46
C ALA A 211 -29.51 14.73 7.85
N PRO A 212 -29.81 13.70 8.66
CA PRO A 212 -29.96 12.33 8.18
C PRO A 212 -31.12 12.21 7.18
N HIS A 213 -30.79 12.12 5.89
CA HIS A 213 -31.74 11.70 4.87
C HIS A 213 -32.00 10.21 5.02
N ARG A 214 -32.91 9.84 5.94
CA ARG A 214 -33.34 8.44 6.13
C ARG A 214 -34.24 7.98 4.97
N LEU A 215 -33.70 7.92 3.76
CA LEU A 215 -34.30 7.13 2.68
C LEU A 215 -34.11 5.66 3.02
N ARG A 216 -35.16 5.05 3.58
CA ARG A 216 -35.18 3.61 3.83
C ARG A 216 -35.22 2.86 2.51
N ARG A 217 -34.10 2.27 2.12
CA ARG A 217 -34.00 1.35 0.99
C ARG A 217 -33.89 -0.09 1.49
N TRP A 218 -34.01 -1.04 0.59
CA TRP A 218 -33.87 -2.47 0.87
C TRP A 218 -32.76 -3.04 0.01
N VAL A 219 -31.77 -3.68 0.62
CA VAL A 219 -30.76 -4.49 -0.07
C VAL A 219 -31.37 -5.84 -0.41
N THR A 220 -31.17 -6.32 -1.64
CA THR A 220 -31.72 -7.61 -2.13
C THR A 220 -30.69 -8.56 -2.72
N ALA A 221 -29.52 -8.05 -3.06
CA ALA A 221 -28.36 -8.84 -3.45
C ALA A 221 -27.10 -8.11 -3.01
N VAL A 222 -26.08 -8.89 -2.68
CA VAL A 222 -24.73 -8.43 -2.38
C VAL A 222 -23.80 -9.23 -3.27
N ARG A 223 -22.91 -8.54 -3.97
CA ARG A 223 -21.81 -9.15 -4.72
C ARG A 223 -20.52 -8.59 -4.16
N VAL A 224 -19.51 -9.45 -4.05
CA VAL A 224 -18.17 -9.07 -3.63
C VAL A 224 -17.31 -8.99 -4.88
N GLU A 225 -16.67 -7.86 -5.11
CA GLU A 225 -15.68 -7.70 -6.17
C GLU A 225 -14.30 -8.12 -5.65
N HIS A 226 -13.65 -8.97 -6.43
CA HIS A 226 -12.43 -9.69 -6.02
C HIS A 226 -11.19 -9.21 -6.78
N GLU A 227 -11.39 -8.44 -7.84
CA GLU A 227 -10.29 -7.97 -8.67
C GLU A 227 -9.51 -6.88 -7.94
N LEU A 228 -8.30 -7.23 -7.45
CA LEU A 228 -7.42 -6.34 -6.70
C LEU A 228 -7.12 -5.05 -7.49
N LYS A 229 -7.02 -5.14 -8.82
CA LYS A 229 -6.86 -3.99 -9.72
C LYS A 229 -8.05 -3.03 -9.64
N ALA A 230 -9.28 -3.54 -9.71
CA ALA A 230 -10.49 -2.72 -9.57
C ALA A 230 -10.59 -2.06 -8.18
N VAL A 231 -10.22 -2.79 -7.12
CA VAL A 231 -10.19 -2.25 -5.74
C VAL A 231 -9.14 -1.13 -5.62
N ARG A 232 -7.91 -1.36 -6.09
CA ARG A 232 -6.83 -0.36 -6.08
C ARG A 232 -7.20 0.87 -6.91
N MET A 233 -7.81 0.69 -8.07
CA MET A 233 -8.29 1.78 -8.92
C MET A 233 -9.37 2.62 -8.21
N ILE A 234 -10.35 1.99 -7.54
CA ILE A 234 -11.36 2.70 -6.76
C ILE A 234 -10.71 3.47 -5.61
N GLN A 235 -9.72 2.89 -4.93
CA GLN A 235 -8.97 3.59 -3.88
C GLN A 235 -8.19 4.80 -4.43
N ARG A 236 -7.51 4.65 -5.57
CA ARG A 236 -6.81 5.75 -6.27
C ARG A 236 -7.78 6.88 -6.63
N LEU A 237 -8.93 6.55 -7.20
CA LEU A 237 -9.98 7.53 -7.54
C LEU A 237 -10.56 8.24 -6.31
N LEU A 238 -10.67 7.55 -5.18
CA LEU A 238 -11.12 8.16 -3.92
C LEU A 238 -10.04 9.08 -3.34
N ARG A 239 -8.77 8.65 -3.29
CA ARG A 239 -7.64 9.47 -2.81
C ARG A 239 -7.46 10.74 -3.63
N ALA A 240 -7.41 10.62 -4.97
CA ALA A 240 -7.25 11.77 -5.87
C ALA A 240 -8.38 12.82 -5.78
N ARG A 241 -9.51 12.49 -5.15
CA ARG A 241 -10.68 13.37 -5.00
C ARG A 241 -10.91 13.88 -3.59
N ILE A 242 -10.23 13.31 -2.58
CA ILE A 242 -10.23 13.82 -1.21
C ILE A 242 -9.06 14.81 -1.12
N PRO A 243 -9.29 16.12 -0.95
CA PRO A 243 -8.21 17.08 -0.83
C PRO A 243 -7.30 16.69 0.34
N SER A 244 -5.98 16.61 0.12
CA SER A 244 -4.99 16.63 1.19
C SER A 244 -5.29 17.84 2.08
N LEU A 245 -5.55 17.60 3.37
CA LEU A 245 -5.88 18.66 4.32
C LEU A 245 -4.62 19.37 4.86
N ASP A 246 -3.43 18.87 4.53
CA ASP A 246 -2.16 19.40 5.09
C ASP A 246 -1.67 20.70 4.44
N ASP A 247 -2.25 21.12 3.30
CA ASP A 247 -1.81 22.33 2.61
C ASP A 247 -2.51 23.63 3.09
N SER A 248 -3.54 23.56 3.93
CA SER A 248 -4.32 24.78 4.29
C SER A 248 -3.90 25.50 5.57
N ASP A 249 -2.98 24.96 6.38
CA ASP A 249 -2.61 25.56 7.67
C ASP A 249 -1.21 26.19 7.72
N ARG A 250 -0.48 26.26 6.58
CA ARG A 250 0.86 26.88 6.54
C ARG A 250 0.90 28.37 6.16
N ASP A 251 -0.21 28.95 5.72
CA ASP A 251 -0.23 30.34 5.22
C ASP A 251 -0.96 31.38 6.11
N SER A 252 -1.32 31.06 7.35
CA SER A 252 -1.75 32.10 8.31
C SER A 252 -0.56 32.73 9.03
N ALA A 253 0.30 33.41 8.26
CA ALA A 253 1.06 34.54 8.79
C ALA A 253 0.12 35.75 8.75
N ASP A 254 -0.42 36.14 9.90
CA ASP A 254 -0.75 37.53 10.23
C ASP A 254 -1.10 37.64 11.73
N ASP A 255 -0.14 38.22 12.45
CA ASP A 255 -0.37 39.45 13.23
C ASP A 255 -1.34 39.38 14.42
N GLU A 256 -0.86 38.89 15.58
CA GLU A 256 -1.26 39.47 16.86
C GLU A 256 -0.05 39.80 17.73
N ASN A 257 0.19 41.11 17.85
CA ASN A 257 0.96 41.75 18.91
C ASN A 257 0.58 41.15 20.27
N PHE A 258 1.47 40.37 20.86
CA PHE A 258 1.43 40.09 22.29
C PHE A 258 2.36 41.10 22.96
N ASP A 259 1.74 42.13 23.54
CA ASP A 259 2.40 43.14 24.36
C ASP A 259 3.15 42.47 25.52
N ASP A 260 4.45 42.75 25.59
CA ASP A 260 5.32 42.48 26.71
C ASP A 260 4.85 43.26 27.95
N GLU A 261 4.11 42.61 28.86
CA GLU A 261 4.01 43.07 30.24
C GLU A 261 5.10 42.40 31.10
N GLU A 262 6.07 43.23 31.48
CA GLU A 262 7.06 43.01 32.52
C GLU A 262 6.42 42.41 33.79
N HIS A 263 6.79 41.19 34.12
CA HIS A 263 6.73 40.71 35.50
C HIS A 263 8.13 40.36 35.99
N SER A 264 8.79 41.39 36.55
CA SER A 264 9.91 41.28 37.45
C SER A 264 9.47 40.56 38.73
N TYR A 265 9.96 39.33 38.92
CA TYR A 265 10.08 38.75 40.25
C TYR A 265 11.57 38.63 40.57
N ASP A 266 12.05 39.67 41.25
CA ASP A 266 13.10 39.52 42.26
C ASP A 266 12.60 38.52 43.30
N ASP A 267 13.35 37.47 43.57
CA ASP A 267 13.42 36.91 44.91
C ASP A 267 14.74 36.17 45.10
N GLU A 268 15.25 36.40 46.29
CA GLU A 268 16.63 36.29 46.73
C GLU A 268 17.00 34.86 47.14
N ASP A 269 18.32 34.67 47.33
CA ASP A 269 18.92 33.77 48.30
C ASP A 269 18.66 32.26 48.20
N SER A 270 19.71 31.53 47.86
CA SER A 270 20.29 30.56 48.79
C SER A 270 21.69 30.16 48.36
N ASP A 271 22.62 30.67 49.13
CA ASP A 271 24.04 30.38 49.16
C ASP A 271 24.32 28.99 49.78
N GLU A 272 25.56 28.54 49.58
CA GLU A 272 26.30 27.51 50.32
C GLU A 272 26.10 26.00 49.99
N GLY A 273 27.20 25.38 49.53
CA GLY A 273 27.39 23.95 49.76
C GLY A 273 28.52 23.26 48.99
N ARG A 274 29.77 23.65 49.28
CA ARG A 274 31.01 22.87 49.07
C ARG A 274 30.79 21.34 49.10
N HIS A 275 31.42 20.61 48.20
CA HIS A 275 32.48 19.64 48.54
C HIS A 275 33.11 19.06 47.26
N SER A 276 34.37 19.43 47.05
CA SER A 276 35.32 18.77 46.18
C SER A 276 35.75 17.43 46.78
N ASP A 277 35.71 16.36 45.99
CA ASP A 277 36.51 15.17 46.26
C ASP A 277 37.12 14.64 44.96
N GLU A 278 38.43 14.50 45.05
CA GLU A 278 39.37 14.03 44.05
C GLU A 278 39.23 12.51 43.92
N SER A 279 39.10 11.98 42.70
CA SER A 279 39.36 10.55 42.46
C SER A 279 40.29 10.39 41.25
N GLU A 280 41.57 10.31 41.60
CA GLU A 280 42.58 9.38 41.09
C GLU A 280 42.47 9.00 39.60
N ARG A 281 43.31 9.68 38.81
CA ARG A 281 43.79 9.22 37.51
C ARG A 281 44.58 7.92 37.68
N SER A 282 44.07 6.85 37.10
CA SER A 282 44.76 5.57 36.92
C SER A 282 45.33 5.54 35.51
N ASP A 283 46.58 5.95 35.36
CA ASP A 283 47.38 5.77 34.15
C ASP A 283 47.74 4.28 34.01
N ASN A 284 47.01 3.55 33.16
CA ASN A 284 47.41 2.23 32.67
C ASN A 284 47.53 2.33 31.15
N ASP A 285 48.71 2.78 30.71
CA ASP A 285 49.19 2.65 29.34
C ASP A 285 49.58 1.18 29.09
N GLU A 286 48.60 0.36 28.71
CA GLU A 286 48.86 -0.90 28.02
C GLU A 286 48.75 -0.65 26.52
N ASP A 287 49.90 -0.30 25.92
CA ASP A 287 50.15 -0.28 24.47
C ASP A 287 49.93 -1.70 23.92
N SER A 288 48.67 -2.01 23.64
CA SER A 288 48.28 -3.19 22.87
C SER A 288 48.26 -2.79 21.40
N ASP A 289 49.41 -2.96 20.74
CA ASP A 289 49.55 -2.98 19.28
C ASP A 289 48.72 -4.13 18.69
N HIS A 290 47.39 -3.98 18.70
CA HIS A 290 46.52 -4.74 17.83
C HIS A 290 46.65 -4.11 16.46
N GLU A 291 47.47 -4.73 15.60
CA GLU A 291 47.37 -4.57 14.16
C GLU A 291 45.93 -4.92 13.75
N GLU A 292 45.06 -3.91 13.75
CA GLU A 292 43.74 -3.96 13.14
C GLU A 292 44.00 -4.29 11.67
N ALA A 293 43.92 -5.57 11.34
CA ALA A 293 43.94 -6.03 9.97
C ALA A 293 42.87 -5.21 9.24
N GLU A 294 43.28 -4.41 8.25
CA GLU A 294 42.43 -3.63 7.37
C GLU A 294 41.46 -4.59 6.66
N GLY A 295 40.39 -4.94 7.38
CA GLY A 295 39.31 -5.75 6.88
C GLY A 295 38.61 -4.90 5.85
N ILE A 296 38.64 -5.34 4.59
CA ILE A 296 37.85 -4.75 3.52
C ILE A 296 36.41 -4.73 4.00
N GLU A 297 35.91 -3.55 4.36
CA GLU A 297 34.51 -3.40 4.74
C GLU A 297 33.66 -3.83 3.54
N PRO A 298 32.63 -4.68 3.77
CA PRO A 298 31.80 -5.14 2.68
C PRO A 298 31.05 -3.95 2.05
N SER A 299 30.99 -3.91 0.72
CA SER A 299 30.23 -2.89 -0.03
C SER A 299 28.72 -3.16 -0.03
N SER A 300 28.30 -4.35 0.40
CA SER A 300 26.90 -4.74 0.53
C SER A 300 26.64 -5.57 1.80
N ILE A 301 25.41 -5.52 2.29
CA ILE A 301 24.95 -6.27 3.46
C ILE A 301 23.57 -6.88 3.20
N THR A 302 23.36 -8.10 3.66
CA THR A 302 22.06 -8.78 3.60
C THR A 302 21.26 -8.52 4.87
N LEU A 303 20.01 -8.12 4.72
CA LEU A 303 19.03 -7.90 5.79
C LEU A 303 17.86 -8.87 5.63
N TYR A 304 17.19 -9.18 6.75
CA TYR A 304 15.95 -9.95 6.75
C TYR A 304 14.79 -9.03 7.07
N ALA A 305 13.93 -8.78 6.09
CA ALA A 305 12.86 -7.80 6.15
C ALA A 305 11.46 -8.44 6.09
N TRP A 306 10.47 -7.75 6.65
CA TRP A 306 9.05 -8.11 6.60
C TRP A 306 8.16 -6.88 6.76
N THR A 307 6.87 -7.05 6.46
CA THR A 307 5.89 -5.98 6.61
C THR A 307 4.70 -6.42 7.47
N TYR A 308 3.86 -5.45 7.83
CA TYR A 308 2.66 -5.62 8.65
C TYR A 308 1.42 -5.52 7.78
N GLU A 309 0.39 -6.32 8.09
CA GLU A 309 -0.91 -6.27 7.41
C GLU A 309 -1.57 -4.88 7.53
N ASP A 310 -1.27 -4.16 8.63
CA ASP A 310 -1.97 -2.94 9.05
C ASP A 310 -1.00 -1.82 9.47
N SER A 311 -0.21 -1.26 8.54
CA SER A 311 0.38 0.07 8.74
C SER A 311 -0.37 1.09 7.89
N PRO A 312 -1.59 1.49 8.29
CA PRO A 312 -2.38 2.44 7.51
C PRO A 312 -1.87 3.88 7.62
N GLU A 313 -0.88 4.13 8.50
CA GLU A 313 -0.36 5.45 8.82
C GLU A 313 0.84 5.89 7.96
N SER A 314 1.37 5.05 7.07
CA SER A 314 2.51 5.44 6.22
C SER A 314 2.07 5.68 4.78
N GLU A 315 2.29 6.91 4.31
CA GLU A 315 2.20 7.28 2.89
C GLU A 315 3.30 6.60 2.07
N SER A 316 4.37 6.13 2.71
CA SER A 316 5.48 5.40 2.10
C SER A 316 5.45 3.89 2.38
N VAL A 317 6.10 3.15 1.48
CA VAL A 317 6.35 1.70 1.63
C VAL A 317 7.46 1.46 2.66
N ARG A 318 7.13 0.76 3.76
CA ARG A 318 8.06 0.47 4.86
C ARG A 318 8.21 -1.01 5.15
N PHE A 319 9.42 -1.41 5.54
CA PHE A 319 9.73 -2.75 6.02
C PHE A 319 10.46 -2.70 7.37
N SER A 320 10.08 -3.57 8.30
CA SER A 320 10.93 -3.85 9.45
C SER A 320 11.98 -4.87 9.06
N ALA A 321 13.22 -4.68 9.50
CA ALA A 321 14.31 -5.57 9.15
C ALA A 321 15.30 -5.83 10.30
N VAL A 322 16.14 -6.86 10.13
CA VAL A 322 17.27 -7.16 11.02
C VAL A 322 18.50 -7.60 10.26
N VAL A 323 19.66 -7.32 10.83
CA VAL A 323 20.94 -7.87 10.35
C VAL A 323 21.09 -9.35 10.74
N PRO A 324 21.92 -10.13 10.03
CA PRO A 324 22.05 -11.57 10.26
C PRO A 324 22.54 -11.92 11.67
N SER A 325 23.43 -11.12 12.25
CA SER A 325 23.96 -11.31 13.61
C SER A 325 22.89 -11.12 14.70
N ASP A 326 21.93 -10.22 14.46
CA ASP A 326 20.82 -9.94 15.37
C ASP A 326 19.65 -10.90 15.18
N LEU A 327 19.55 -11.51 13.99
CA LEU A 327 18.62 -12.61 13.76
C LEU A 327 18.85 -13.75 14.75
N ASP A 328 20.08 -14.09 15.10
CA ASP A 328 20.33 -15.14 16.11
C ASP A 328 19.92 -14.72 17.52
N LYS A 329 20.06 -13.43 17.86
CA LYS A 329 19.57 -12.88 19.14
C LYS A 329 18.05 -12.98 19.21
N LEU A 330 17.35 -12.71 18.11
CA LEU A 330 15.90 -12.93 18.01
C LEU A 330 15.49 -14.39 18.23
N LYS A 331 16.33 -15.38 17.88
CA LYS A 331 16.04 -16.83 18.08
C LYS A 331 15.87 -17.18 19.54
N VAL A 332 16.70 -16.57 20.36
CA VAL A 332 16.79 -16.87 21.79
C VAL A 332 16.03 -15.87 22.65
N TRP A 333 15.60 -14.74 22.08
CA TRP A 333 14.88 -13.71 22.80
C TRP A 333 13.55 -14.20 23.38
N LYS A 334 13.38 -13.98 24.69
CA LYS A 334 12.22 -14.40 25.48
C LYS A 334 11.82 -13.24 26.41
N PRO A 335 10.99 -12.29 25.94
CA PRO A 335 10.54 -11.20 26.79
C PRO A 335 9.70 -11.73 27.95
N LYS A 336 9.84 -11.08 29.11
CA LYS A 336 9.14 -11.45 30.36
C LYS A 336 7.62 -11.24 30.26
N ASP A 337 7.20 -10.22 29.53
CA ASP A 337 5.81 -9.87 29.26
C ASP A 337 5.69 -9.17 27.88
N LYS A 338 4.53 -8.59 27.56
CA LYS A 338 4.29 -7.97 26.24
C LYS A 338 4.99 -6.61 26.06
N GLU A 339 5.30 -5.93 27.16
CA GLU A 339 5.91 -4.59 27.17
C GLU A 339 7.42 -4.68 27.41
N ASN A 340 7.92 -5.82 27.90
CA ASN A 340 9.33 -6.07 28.11
C ASN A 340 10.08 -6.18 26.77
N VAL A 341 10.86 -5.15 26.45
CA VAL A 341 11.78 -5.10 25.31
C VAL A 341 13.22 -5.48 25.70
N ASP A 342 13.45 -5.91 26.93
CA ASP A 342 14.81 -6.24 27.41
C ASP A 342 15.41 -7.37 26.56
N GLY A 343 16.59 -7.13 26.03
CA GLY A 343 17.32 -8.09 25.18
C GLY A 343 16.73 -8.28 23.79
N LEU A 344 15.73 -7.48 23.39
CA LEU A 344 15.34 -7.36 21.99
C LEU A 344 16.54 -6.74 21.25
N PRO A 345 17.07 -7.36 20.19
CA PRO A 345 18.09 -6.72 19.38
C PRO A 345 17.53 -5.48 18.71
N GLU A 346 18.43 -4.63 18.25
CA GLU A 346 18.04 -3.48 17.46
C GLU A 346 17.37 -3.96 16.16
N LEU A 347 16.23 -3.35 15.86
CA LEU A 347 15.50 -3.58 14.62
C LEU A 347 15.67 -2.36 13.74
N LEU A 348 15.52 -2.58 12.45
CA LEU A 348 15.66 -1.56 11.42
C LEU A 348 14.28 -1.22 10.87
N ASP A 349 14.09 0.03 10.51
CA ASP A 349 13.03 0.49 9.62
C ASP A 349 13.67 0.83 8.28
N LEU A 350 13.19 0.18 7.22
CA LEU A 350 13.57 0.43 5.84
C LEU A 350 12.45 1.24 5.20
N ASP A 351 12.66 2.54 5.04
CA ASP A 351 11.68 3.45 4.43
C ASP A 351 12.05 3.70 2.96
N LEU A 352 11.19 3.28 2.04
CA LEU A 352 11.30 3.63 0.63
C LEU A 352 10.66 5.00 0.43
N ALA A 353 11.24 6.03 1.05
CA ALA A 353 10.72 7.38 1.00
C ALA A 353 10.52 7.80 -0.46
N GLU A 354 9.43 8.53 -0.71
CA GLU A 354 8.93 8.96 -2.03
C GLU A 354 8.19 7.89 -2.85
N HIS A 355 8.14 6.64 -2.39
CA HIS A 355 7.36 5.59 -3.06
C HIS A 355 6.00 5.39 -2.37
N GLU A 356 4.92 5.86 -3.00
CA GLU A 356 3.54 5.54 -2.57
C GLU A 356 3.19 4.07 -2.90
N PHE A 357 3.76 3.54 -3.99
CA PHE A 357 3.56 2.18 -4.48
C PHE A 357 4.90 1.53 -4.82
N ILE A 358 5.03 0.23 -4.59
CA ILE A 358 6.26 -0.52 -4.84
C ILE A 358 6.41 -0.94 -6.31
N GLU A 359 5.41 -0.60 -7.12
CA GLU A 359 5.34 -0.93 -8.54
C GLU A 359 5.77 0.25 -9.45
N GLU A 360 5.94 1.45 -8.90
CA GLU A 360 6.17 2.68 -9.65
C GLU A 360 7.56 3.22 -9.34
N ASP A 361 8.37 3.43 -10.39
CA ASP A 361 9.70 4.01 -10.24
C ASP A 361 9.64 5.51 -9.98
N VAL A 362 10.58 5.99 -9.15
CA VAL A 362 10.80 7.41 -8.88
C VAL A 362 12.13 7.85 -9.50
N GLU A 363 12.09 8.89 -10.33
CA GLU A 363 13.26 9.38 -11.07
C GLU A 363 14.46 9.65 -10.14
N GLY A 364 15.57 8.96 -10.40
CA GLY A 364 16.81 9.09 -9.61
C GLY A 364 16.81 8.36 -8.27
N ARG A 365 15.68 7.82 -7.82
CA ARG A 365 15.54 7.07 -6.56
C ARG A 365 15.38 5.58 -6.78
N SER A 366 14.81 5.15 -7.91
CA SER A 366 14.70 3.74 -8.25
C SER A 366 14.84 3.47 -9.74
N ARG A 367 15.02 2.20 -10.07
CA ARG A 367 14.89 1.66 -11.41
C ARG A 367 14.38 0.22 -11.31
N ASP A 368 13.37 -0.09 -12.10
CA ASP A 368 12.76 -1.42 -12.22
C ASP A 368 12.34 -1.97 -10.85
N ILE A 369 11.83 -1.11 -9.95
CA ILE A 369 11.44 -1.51 -8.59
C ILE A 369 10.39 -2.63 -8.58
N ALA A 370 9.49 -2.64 -9.56
CA ALA A 370 8.49 -3.69 -9.73
C ALA A 370 9.13 -5.06 -10.02
N GLU A 371 10.22 -5.10 -10.79
CA GLU A 371 10.98 -6.33 -11.04
C GLU A 371 11.73 -6.75 -9.76
N LEU A 372 12.41 -5.79 -9.13
CA LEU A 372 13.16 -6.00 -7.89
C LEU A 372 12.27 -6.61 -6.79
N PHE A 373 11.04 -6.11 -6.62
CA PHE A 373 10.07 -6.60 -5.63
C PHE A 373 9.02 -7.55 -6.19
N GLN A 374 9.22 -8.10 -7.39
CA GLN A 374 8.26 -9.04 -8.01
C GLN A 374 7.82 -10.16 -7.05
N PRO A 375 8.72 -10.83 -6.29
CA PRO A 375 8.29 -11.89 -5.38
C PRO A 375 7.34 -11.41 -4.27
N PHE A 376 7.50 -10.16 -3.83
CA PHE A 376 6.62 -9.51 -2.86
C PHE A 376 5.29 -9.13 -3.50
N ILE A 377 5.30 -8.49 -4.68
CA ILE A 377 4.08 -8.05 -5.40
C ILE A 377 3.17 -9.24 -5.72
N GLU A 378 3.73 -10.35 -6.22
CA GLU A 378 2.96 -11.55 -6.57
C GLU A 378 2.31 -12.23 -5.36
N ASN A 379 2.88 -12.05 -4.16
CA ASN A 379 2.54 -12.84 -2.99
C ASN A 379 2.56 -12.03 -1.68
N GLU A 380 2.12 -10.77 -1.69
CA GLU A 380 2.19 -9.82 -0.58
C GLU A 380 1.74 -10.44 0.77
N LYS A 381 0.63 -11.17 0.73
CA LYS A 381 0.01 -11.85 1.89
C LYS A 381 0.91 -12.87 2.58
N LYS A 382 1.90 -13.42 1.89
CA LYS A 382 2.89 -14.35 2.47
C LYS A 382 3.95 -13.63 3.29
N PHE A 383 4.10 -12.32 3.14
CA PHE A 383 5.08 -11.53 3.88
C PHE A 383 4.46 -10.75 5.05
N TRP A 384 3.14 -10.87 5.22
CA TRP A 384 2.43 -10.21 6.30
C TRP A 384 2.62 -10.94 7.63
N LEU A 385 3.14 -10.21 8.60
CA LEU A 385 3.27 -10.72 9.94
C LEU A 385 1.91 -10.77 10.64
N ARG A 386 1.23 -11.91 10.55
CA ARG A 386 -0.07 -12.10 11.20
C ARG A 386 0.07 -12.32 12.70
N ALA A 387 -0.72 -11.57 13.45
CA ALA A 387 -0.88 -11.75 14.89
C ALA A 387 -1.65 -13.04 15.26
N ASP A 388 -2.03 -13.91 14.31
CA ASP A 388 -2.67 -15.24 14.54
C ASP A 388 -1.77 -16.45 14.21
N GLY A 389 -0.52 -16.22 13.76
CA GLY A 389 0.55 -17.23 13.75
C GLY A 389 0.37 -18.35 12.72
N LYS A 390 -0.45 -18.14 11.70
CA LYS A 390 -0.67 -19.08 10.61
C LYS A 390 0.49 -19.13 9.59
N PRO A 391 0.60 -20.22 8.80
CA PRO A 391 1.89 -20.87 8.53
C PRO A 391 2.61 -20.46 7.24
N ASP A 392 2.06 -19.54 6.44
CA ASP A 392 2.60 -19.21 5.10
C ASP A 392 3.43 -17.92 5.10
N PHE A 393 4.07 -17.61 6.24
CA PHE A 393 4.93 -16.45 6.37
C PHE A 393 6.31 -16.71 5.76
N ALA A 394 6.76 -15.81 4.90
CA ALA A 394 8.09 -15.76 4.34
C ALA A 394 8.75 -14.44 4.73
N LEU A 395 10.08 -14.44 4.80
CA LEU A 395 10.86 -13.23 4.99
C LEU A 395 11.41 -12.78 3.64
N LEU A 396 11.55 -11.47 3.47
CA LEU A 396 12.35 -10.91 2.40
C LEU A 396 13.81 -10.93 2.85
N GLU A 397 14.68 -11.49 2.01
CA GLU A 397 16.12 -11.37 2.14
C GLU A 397 16.54 -10.24 1.19
N VAL A 398 16.94 -9.12 1.78
CA VAL A 398 17.15 -7.85 1.08
C VAL A 398 18.63 -7.52 1.10
N THR A 399 19.25 -7.33 -0.07
CA THR A 399 20.64 -6.89 -0.16
C THR A 399 20.70 -5.37 -0.30
N VAL A 400 21.34 -4.71 0.67
CA VAL A 400 21.59 -3.27 0.68
C VAL A 400 23.04 -3.00 0.30
N SER A 401 23.26 -2.10 -0.64
CA SER A 401 24.55 -1.69 -1.19
C SER A 401 24.88 -0.25 -0.82
N LYS A 402 26.18 0.06 -0.73
CA LYS A 402 26.69 1.44 -0.63
C LYS A 402 26.59 2.18 -1.97
N ASP A 403 26.85 1.45 -3.05
CA ASP A 403 26.88 2.01 -4.40
C ASP A 403 25.58 1.73 -5.15
N GLN A 404 25.09 2.75 -5.85
CA GLN A 404 23.98 2.63 -6.79
C GLN A 404 24.42 1.79 -8.01
N PRO A 405 23.73 0.70 -8.36
CA PRO A 405 24.11 -0.08 -9.52
C PRO A 405 23.83 0.68 -10.82
N GLU A 406 24.75 0.62 -11.79
CA GLU A 406 24.61 1.32 -13.07
C GLU A 406 23.60 0.68 -14.01
N ASP A 407 23.45 -0.65 -14.00
CA ASP A 407 22.63 -1.40 -14.96
C ASP A 407 21.53 -2.28 -14.32
N ASN A 408 21.58 -2.55 -13.01
CA ASN A 408 20.64 -3.47 -12.35
C ASN A 408 19.49 -2.72 -11.65
N PRO A 409 18.34 -3.39 -11.42
CA PRO A 409 17.26 -2.83 -10.60
C PRO A 409 17.75 -2.35 -9.24
N PHE A 410 17.23 -1.22 -8.77
CA PHE A 410 17.52 -0.72 -7.43
C PHE A 410 16.40 0.16 -6.90
N VAL A 411 16.39 0.36 -5.57
CA VAL A 411 15.63 1.44 -4.94
C VAL A 411 16.44 2.03 -3.80
N ALA A 412 16.45 3.36 -3.70
CA ALA A 412 17.02 4.09 -2.60
C ALA A 412 16.19 3.86 -1.33
N VAL A 413 16.87 3.61 -0.21
CA VAL A 413 16.25 3.28 1.08
C VAL A 413 16.84 4.15 2.17
N ASP A 414 15.96 4.66 3.04
CA ASP A 414 16.37 5.31 4.27
C ASP A 414 16.30 4.29 5.41
N ILE A 415 17.42 4.10 6.11
CA ILE A 415 17.56 3.12 7.19
C ILE A 415 17.58 3.84 8.54
N ALA A 416 16.57 3.57 9.35
CA ALA A 416 16.46 4.08 10.71
C ALA A 416 16.43 2.95 11.75
N SER A 417 16.80 3.27 12.99
CA SER A 417 16.53 2.36 14.11
C SER A 417 15.03 2.30 14.38
N ALA A 418 14.47 1.11 14.51
CA ALA A 418 13.09 0.90 14.88
C ALA A 418 12.95 0.52 16.37
N TYR A 419 11.81 0.83 16.97
CA TYR A 419 11.45 0.38 18.31
C TYR A 419 10.07 -0.28 18.32
N TYR A 420 9.87 -1.22 19.26
CA TYR A 420 8.61 -1.92 19.41
C TYR A 420 7.55 -1.01 20.02
N HIS A 421 6.49 -0.72 19.27
CA HIS A 421 5.35 0.04 19.76
C HIS A 421 4.21 -0.91 20.15
N CYS A 422 4.11 -1.22 21.45
CA CYS A 422 3.01 -2.01 22.00
C CYS A 422 1.87 -1.09 22.47
N SER A 423 0.93 -0.79 21.59
CA SER A 423 -0.31 -0.13 21.99
C SER A 423 -1.31 -1.13 22.56
N LYS A 424 -2.09 -0.72 23.57
CA LYS A 424 -3.21 -1.52 24.11
C LYS A 424 -4.42 -1.52 23.18
N ARG A 425 -4.49 -0.59 22.23
CA ARG A 425 -5.64 -0.34 21.36
C ARG A 425 -5.40 -0.69 19.90
N SER A 426 -4.14 -0.70 19.44
CA SER A 426 -3.78 -1.05 18.07
C SER A 426 -2.90 -2.29 17.99
N THR A 427 -2.78 -2.84 16.79
CA THR A 427 -1.85 -3.93 16.46
C THR A 427 -0.43 -3.50 16.82
N SER A 428 0.29 -4.37 17.51
CA SER A 428 1.68 -4.10 17.86
C SER A 428 2.53 -4.12 16.60
N HIS A 429 3.22 -3.02 16.33
CA HIS A 429 4.08 -2.83 15.17
C HIS A 429 5.37 -2.15 15.61
N PHE A 430 6.37 -2.10 14.73
CA PHE A 430 7.56 -1.30 14.96
C PHE A 430 7.37 0.07 14.33
N LYS A 431 7.88 1.11 15.00
CA LYS A 431 7.97 2.46 14.44
C LYS A 431 9.43 2.84 14.37
N ALA A 432 9.82 3.60 13.34
CA ALA A 432 11.09 4.31 13.35
C ALA A 432 11.20 5.15 14.63
N LYS A 433 12.39 5.19 15.21
CA LYS A 433 12.70 6.18 16.25
C LYS A 433 12.70 7.55 15.57
N ASP A 434 11.73 8.39 15.94
CA ASP A 434 11.63 9.78 15.49
C ASP A 434 12.67 10.66 16.20
N THR A 435 13.93 10.21 16.18
CA THR A 435 15.05 10.91 16.82
C THR A 435 15.83 11.75 15.82
N GLY A 436 15.44 11.73 14.53
CA GLY A 436 16.24 12.28 13.42
C GLY A 436 17.64 11.65 13.32
N GLN A 437 17.87 10.52 14.01
CA GLN A 437 19.17 9.86 14.02
C GLN A 437 19.18 8.73 13.00
N GLU A 438 20.03 8.90 12.00
CA GLU A 438 20.40 7.85 11.06
C GLU A 438 20.96 6.62 11.78
N HIS A 439 20.54 5.44 11.31
CA HIS A 439 21.12 4.18 11.74
C HIS A 439 22.59 4.07 11.31
N TYR A 440 23.40 3.23 11.98
CA TYR A 440 24.82 3.12 11.65
C TYR A 440 25.07 2.64 10.21
N LEU A 441 24.16 1.82 9.65
CA LEU A 441 24.24 1.39 8.25
C LEU A 441 24.06 2.58 7.29
N GLN A 442 23.09 3.45 7.56
CA GLN A 442 22.89 4.68 6.77
C GLN A 442 24.14 5.57 6.83
N LYS A 443 24.77 5.70 8.02
CA LYS A 443 26.03 6.45 8.21
C LYS A 443 27.24 5.84 7.51
N GLN A 444 27.16 4.57 7.13
CA GLN A 444 28.17 3.86 6.32
C GLN A 444 27.79 3.84 4.84
N ASP A 445 26.87 4.72 4.43
CA ASP A 445 26.39 4.91 3.07
C ASP A 445 25.58 3.74 2.50
N PHE A 446 25.10 2.79 3.31
CA PHE A 446 24.20 1.74 2.83
C PHE A 446 22.81 2.32 2.55
N CYS A 447 22.55 2.69 1.29
CA CYS A 447 21.35 3.44 0.90
C CYS A 447 20.62 2.87 -0.33
N TYR A 448 21.03 1.73 -0.90
CA TYR A 448 20.36 1.13 -2.06
C TYR A 448 19.99 -0.34 -1.84
N ILE A 449 18.72 -0.69 -1.96
CA ILE A 449 18.32 -2.09 -2.12
C ILE A 449 18.59 -2.49 -3.57
N THR A 450 19.31 -3.59 -3.76
CA THR A 450 19.79 -4.05 -5.08
C THR A 450 19.40 -5.49 -5.41
N ASP A 451 18.93 -6.25 -4.42
CA ASP A 451 18.42 -7.60 -4.61
C ASP A 451 17.38 -7.92 -3.53
N VAL A 452 16.33 -8.63 -3.90
CA VAL A 452 15.26 -9.07 -2.99
C VAL A 452 14.89 -10.51 -3.30
N GLN A 453 15.12 -11.38 -2.32
CA GLN A 453 14.83 -12.81 -2.42
C GLN A 453 13.80 -13.23 -1.36
N VAL A 454 13.13 -14.36 -1.62
CA VAL A 454 12.16 -14.93 -0.67
C VAL A 454 12.82 -15.99 0.18
N ASN A 455 13.07 -15.67 1.44
CA ASN A 455 13.54 -16.65 2.40
C ASN A 455 12.36 -17.47 2.94
N ARG A 456 12.32 -18.74 2.52
CA ARG A 456 11.28 -19.72 2.92
C ARG A 456 11.72 -20.63 4.06
N ASP A 457 12.83 -20.34 4.74
CA ASP A 457 13.21 -21.13 5.90
C ASP A 457 12.17 -20.93 7.01
N ALA A 458 11.40 -21.99 7.27
CA ALA A 458 10.34 -21.97 8.26
C ALA A 458 10.84 -21.64 9.67
N ALA A 459 12.11 -21.93 9.99
CA ALA A 459 12.69 -21.57 11.28
C ALA A 459 12.89 -20.04 11.39
N THR A 460 13.46 -19.43 10.35
CA THR A 460 13.65 -17.98 10.21
C THR A 460 12.31 -17.25 10.12
N ALA A 461 11.33 -17.76 9.38
CA ALA A 461 9.98 -17.21 9.32
C ALA A 461 9.23 -17.22 10.67
N LYS A 462 9.25 -18.35 11.40
CA LYS A 462 8.59 -18.48 12.72
C LYS A 462 9.14 -17.51 13.77
N MET A 463 10.32 -16.96 13.54
CA MET A 463 10.96 -16.03 14.44
C MET A 463 10.30 -14.68 14.50
N ALA A 464 10.16 -14.04 13.34
CA ALA A 464 9.49 -12.75 13.24
C ALA A 464 8.08 -12.88 13.83
N GLN A 465 7.40 -14.02 13.58
CA GLN A 465 6.06 -14.27 14.12
C GLN A 465 6.01 -14.32 15.65
N ARG A 466 7.04 -14.81 16.33
CA ARG A 466 7.08 -14.80 17.82
C ARG A 466 7.07 -13.40 18.40
N GLN A 467 7.43 -12.37 17.63
CA GLN A 467 7.35 -10.98 18.06
C GLN A 467 5.90 -10.47 18.04
N ALA A 468 5.14 -10.76 16.99
CA ALA A 468 3.74 -10.31 16.87
C ALA A 468 2.80 -10.99 17.88
N HIS A 469 3.20 -12.16 18.38
CA HIS A 469 2.25 -13.12 18.90
C HIS A 469 2.60 -13.57 20.31
N LYS A 470 2.44 -12.66 21.28
CA LYS A 470 2.35 -13.01 22.70
C LYS A 470 1.04 -12.51 23.26
N GLU A 471 -0.02 -13.28 23.08
CA GLU A 471 -1.21 -13.17 23.92
C GLU A 471 -0.85 -13.52 25.37
N LYS A 472 -1.46 -12.82 26.34
CA LYS A 472 -1.35 -13.22 27.76
C LYS A 472 -1.75 -14.70 27.84
N PRO A 473 -0.95 -15.58 28.46
CA PRO A 473 -1.39 -16.95 28.69
C PRO A 473 -2.76 -16.87 29.36
N ARG A 474 -3.79 -17.41 28.70
CA ARG A 474 -5.15 -17.43 29.25
C ARG A 474 -5.03 -17.98 30.66
N GLN A 475 -5.24 -17.12 31.66
CA GLN A 475 -5.18 -17.57 33.05
C GLN A 475 -6.11 -18.78 33.16
N PRO A 476 -5.65 -19.89 33.76
CA PRO A 476 -6.46 -21.09 33.87
C PRO A 476 -7.78 -20.66 34.51
N ARG A 477 -8.89 -20.85 33.78
CA ARG A 477 -10.23 -20.58 34.31
C ARG A 477 -10.33 -21.38 35.61
N VAL A 478 -10.28 -20.67 36.74
CA VAL A 478 -10.51 -21.27 38.05
C VAL A 478 -11.91 -21.88 37.97
N LYS A 479 -11.96 -23.22 37.93
CA LYS A 479 -13.23 -23.95 37.98
C LYS A 479 -13.85 -23.62 39.33
N LYS A 480 -14.91 -22.80 39.32
CA LYS A 480 -15.78 -22.58 40.49
C LYS A 480 -16.75 -23.73 40.63
#